data_AF-A0A9Y2F0S6-F1
#
_entry.id   AF-A0A9Y2F0S6-F1
#
_cell.length_a   1.000
_cell.length_b   1.000
_cell.length_c   1.000
_cell.angle_alpha   90.00
_cell.angle_beta   90.00
_cell.angle_gamma   90.00
#
_symmetry.space_group_name_H-M   'P 1'
#
loop_
_entity.id
_entity.type
_entity.pdbx_description
1 polymer ?
#
loop_
_entity_poly.entity_id
_entity_poly.type
_entity_poly.pdbx_seq_one_letter_code
_entity_poly.pdbx_strand_id
1 'polypeptide(L)'
;MSKTTIALEAAVATVKANLPADGQTQTARQRAAVDKAFARILTLIAPRIRHFIRQYGLVGHWEDAEQVCSIAVHRAIEAYDPEKAQFTTFVNWQIRGELQSLRFRLMTDQRPSARKVEATTVSLDAIGAGEDGEEISAISLIEDEEALDRTEAGASAYLAAAATVTLIDGYIEHLRTVALDRMRRQVRTKRVARAAGSSRQSVWRADNSCLDPVELEELEMRLSHNREVVERRLFDIATLDTLEGDMGVNKERVRQIAKRAAKTMAELAAQDPRFAIMVDHRDVPPAQPTLH
;
A
#
# COMPACT_ATOMS: atom_id res chain seq x y z
N MET A 1 -58.04 0.17 -27.73
CA MET A 1 -56.91 0.50 -26.84
C MET A 1 -57.36 0.38 -25.38
N SER A 2 -56.51 -0.08 -24.46
CA SER A 2 -56.85 -0.11 -23.03
C SER A 2 -57.07 1.31 -22.49
N LYS A 3 -57.93 1.46 -21.47
CA LYS A 3 -58.14 2.73 -20.75
C LYS A 3 -56.82 3.31 -20.23
N THR A 4 -55.92 2.44 -19.77
CA THR A 4 -54.58 2.81 -19.29
C THR A 4 -53.70 3.33 -20.42
N THR A 5 -53.69 2.69 -21.59
CA THR A 5 -52.95 3.16 -22.77
C THR A 5 -53.43 4.54 -23.21
N ILE A 6 -54.74 4.76 -23.31
CA ILE A 6 -55.30 6.06 -23.70
C ILE A 6 -54.92 7.15 -22.69
N ALA A 7 -55.05 6.87 -21.40
CA ALA A 7 -54.66 7.82 -20.34
C ALA A 7 -53.17 8.15 -20.37
N LEU A 8 -52.33 7.19 -20.75
CA LEU A 8 -50.89 7.36 -20.87
C LEU A 8 -50.54 8.25 -22.05
N GLU A 9 -51.09 7.98 -23.24
CA GLU A 9 -50.90 8.81 -24.44
C GLU A 9 -51.34 10.26 -24.18
N ALA A 10 -52.49 10.46 -23.51
CA ALA A 10 -52.98 11.79 -23.17
C ALA A 10 -52.03 12.54 -22.20
N ALA A 11 -51.44 11.84 -21.23
CA ALA A 11 -50.49 12.44 -20.32
C ALA A 11 -49.18 12.81 -21.03
N VAL A 12 -48.68 11.95 -21.93
CA VAL A 12 -47.49 12.23 -22.74
C VAL A 12 -47.73 13.41 -23.69
N ALA A 13 -48.89 13.47 -24.34
CA ALA A 13 -49.29 14.61 -25.17
C ALA A 13 -49.31 15.93 -24.36
N THR A 14 -49.74 15.88 -23.09
CA THR A 14 -49.71 17.04 -22.20
C THR A 14 -48.28 17.50 -21.92
N VAL A 15 -47.34 16.57 -21.73
CA VAL A 15 -45.91 16.92 -21.56
C VAL A 15 -45.37 17.57 -22.84
N LYS A 16 -45.59 16.95 -24.01
CA LYS A 16 -45.13 17.48 -25.31
C LYS A 16 -45.71 18.86 -25.63
N ALA A 17 -46.96 19.12 -25.27
CA ALA A 17 -47.60 20.42 -25.49
C ALA A 17 -47.08 21.55 -24.57
N ASN A 18 -46.43 21.22 -23.45
CA ASN A 18 -45.92 22.18 -22.47
C ASN A 18 -44.38 22.29 -22.48
N LEU A 19 -43.71 21.60 -23.39
CA LEU A 19 -42.29 21.80 -23.68
C LEU A 19 -42.09 23.14 -24.41
N PRO A 20 -41.09 23.95 -24.03
CA PRO A 20 -40.82 25.22 -24.69
C PRO A 20 -40.33 24.98 -26.13
N ALA A 21 -40.61 25.94 -27.02
CA ALA A 21 -39.99 25.96 -28.35
C ALA A 21 -38.49 26.28 -28.24
N ASP A 22 -37.71 25.88 -29.25
CA ASP A 22 -36.25 26.09 -29.27
C ASP A 22 -35.89 27.55 -28.97
N GLY A 23 -35.05 27.74 -27.95
CA GLY A 23 -34.58 29.07 -27.51
C GLY A 23 -35.50 29.82 -26.54
N GLN A 24 -36.66 29.26 -26.16
CA GLN A 24 -37.55 29.87 -25.16
C GLN A 24 -37.39 29.23 -23.78
N THR A 25 -37.56 30.02 -22.73
CA THR A 25 -37.59 29.52 -21.35
C THR A 25 -38.99 29.04 -20.99
N GLN A 26 -39.06 27.91 -20.29
CA GLN A 26 -40.33 27.34 -19.86
C GLN A 26 -40.96 28.18 -18.73
N THR A 27 -42.22 28.55 -18.88
CA THR A 27 -42.96 29.29 -17.85
C THR A 27 -43.19 28.43 -16.60
N ALA A 28 -43.40 29.05 -15.44
CA ALA A 28 -43.68 28.33 -14.19
C ALA A 28 -44.94 27.45 -14.28
N ARG A 29 -45.96 27.92 -15.01
CA ARG A 29 -47.21 27.16 -15.25
C ARG A 29 -46.99 25.93 -16.12
N GLN A 30 -46.17 26.05 -17.18
CA GLN A 30 -45.79 24.92 -18.04
C GLN A 30 -45.00 23.88 -17.26
N ARG A 31 -44.03 24.31 -16.43
CA ARG A 31 -43.27 23.43 -15.53
C ARG A 31 -44.18 22.61 -14.62
N ALA A 32 -45.07 23.28 -13.88
CA ALA A 32 -46.02 22.59 -13.01
C ALA A 32 -46.97 21.62 -13.76
N ALA A 33 -47.35 21.95 -15.00
CA ALA A 33 -48.17 21.07 -15.83
C ALA A 33 -47.40 19.83 -16.30
N VAL A 34 -46.12 19.99 -16.67
CA VAL A 34 -45.22 18.89 -17.01
C VAL A 34 -45.01 17.98 -15.79
N ASP A 35 -44.69 18.54 -14.63
CA ASP A 35 -44.45 17.76 -13.40
C ASP A 35 -45.68 16.92 -13.03
N LYS A 36 -46.88 17.52 -13.09
CA LYS A 36 -48.14 16.81 -12.82
C LYS A 36 -48.42 15.71 -13.84
N ALA A 37 -48.16 15.97 -15.11
CA ALA A 37 -48.34 14.97 -16.17
C ALA A 37 -47.33 13.82 -16.03
N PHE A 38 -46.08 14.13 -15.69
CA PHE A 38 -45.03 13.15 -15.44
C PHE A 38 -45.35 12.26 -14.24
N ALA A 39 -45.76 12.84 -13.11
CA ALA A 39 -46.22 12.08 -11.94
C ALA A 39 -47.38 11.14 -12.26
N ARG A 40 -48.32 11.59 -13.11
CA ARG A 40 -49.42 10.76 -13.60
C ARG A 40 -48.94 9.61 -14.49
N ILE A 41 -47.96 9.84 -15.36
CA ILE A 41 -47.32 8.81 -16.19
C ILE A 41 -46.68 7.74 -15.28
N LEU A 42 -45.89 8.15 -14.29
CA LEU A 42 -45.25 7.22 -13.35
C LEU A 42 -46.29 6.38 -12.61
N THR A 43 -47.37 7.00 -12.15
CA THR A 43 -48.48 6.30 -11.47
C THR A 43 -49.12 5.24 -12.37
N LEU A 44 -49.34 5.56 -13.65
CA LEU A 44 -49.95 4.63 -14.62
C LEU A 44 -49.02 3.46 -14.98
N ILE A 45 -47.71 3.69 -15.05
CA ILE A 45 -46.70 2.68 -15.42
C ILE A 45 -46.21 1.88 -14.20
N ALA A 46 -46.41 2.36 -12.97
CA ALA A 46 -45.91 1.74 -11.74
C ALA A 46 -46.10 0.21 -11.65
N PRO A 47 -47.28 -0.39 -11.97
CA PRO A 47 -47.43 -1.85 -11.95
C PRO A 47 -46.43 -2.59 -12.87
N ARG A 48 -46.10 -1.98 -14.01
CA ARG A 48 -45.17 -2.52 -14.99
C ARG A 48 -43.71 -2.35 -14.54
N ILE A 49 -43.37 -1.22 -13.93
CA ILE A 49 -42.06 -1.02 -13.30
C ILE A 49 -41.83 -2.11 -12.25
N ARG A 50 -42.79 -2.33 -11.35
CA ARG A 50 -42.72 -3.40 -10.34
C ARG A 50 -42.51 -4.78 -10.94
N HIS A 51 -43.19 -5.08 -12.05
CA HIS A 51 -43.01 -6.34 -12.76
C HIS A 51 -41.59 -6.49 -13.31
N PHE A 52 -41.07 -5.46 -13.99
CA PHE A 52 -39.72 -5.53 -14.56
C PHE A 52 -38.63 -5.56 -13.49
N ILE A 53 -38.74 -4.81 -12.39
CA ILE A 53 -37.76 -4.86 -11.28
C ILE A 53 -37.62 -6.30 -10.76
N ARG A 54 -38.74 -7.01 -10.57
CA ARG A 54 -38.74 -8.42 -10.16
C ARG A 54 -38.14 -9.34 -11.23
N GLN A 55 -38.54 -9.15 -12.49
CA GLN A 55 -38.05 -9.97 -13.60
C GLN A 55 -36.53 -9.85 -13.79
N TYR A 56 -35.97 -8.67 -13.54
CA TYR A 56 -34.54 -8.41 -13.64
C TYR A 56 -33.75 -8.79 -12.38
N GLY A 57 -34.42 -9.30 -11.33
CA GLY A 57 -33.79 -9.74 -10.08
C GLY A 57 -33.33 -8.59 -9.17
N LEU A 58 -33.79 -7.36 -9.40
CA LEU A 58 -33.31 -6.15 -8.71
C LEU A 58 -34.13 -5.83 -7.44
N VAL A 59 -34.75 -6.83 -6.82
CA VAL A 59 -35.61 -6.64 -5.64
C VAL A 59 -34.81 -6.10 -4.44
N GLY A 60 -33.56 -6.55 -4.27
CA GLY A 60 -32.65 -6.02 -3.25
C GLY A 60 -32.15 -4.60 -3.51
N HIS A 61 -32.37 -4.06 -4.71
CA HIS A 61 -31.97 -2.71 -5.14
C HIS A 61 -33.20 -1.93 -5.64
N TRP A 62 -34.31 -2.04 -4.91
CA TRP A 62 -35.60 -1.52 -5.36
C TRP A 62 -35.58 -0.02 -5.66
N GLU A 63 -35.01 0.77 -4.74
CA GLU A 63 -34.96 2.22 -4.84
C GLU A 63 -34.17 2.69 -6.08
N ASP A 64 -32.99 2.11 -6.30
CA ASP A 64 -32.16 2.40 -7.47
C ASP A 64 -32.88 2.00 -8.77
N ALA A 65 -33.53 0.83 -8.77
CA ALA A 65 -34.25 0.34 -9.94
C ALA A 65 -35.46 1.22 -10.29
N GLU A 66 -36.15 1.78 -9.29
CA GLU A 66 -37.26 2.71 -9.46
C GLU A 66 -36.78 4.06 -10.03
N GLN A 67 -35.65 4.59 -9.53
CA GLN A 67 -35.04 5.80 -10.07
C GLN A 67 -34.61 5.63 -11.53
N VAL A 68 -33.93 4.53 -11.84
CA VAL A 68 -33.51 4.21 -13.21
C VAL A 68 -34.70 4.04 -14.15
N CYS A 69 -35.82 3.45 -13.69
CA CYS A 69 -37.07 3.41 -14.46
C CYS A 69 -37.66 4.81 -14.69
N SER A 70 -37.54 5.71 -13.72
CA SER A 70 -38.01 7.10 -13.86
C SER A 70 -37.19 7.86 -14.92
N ILE A 71 -35.87 7.65 -14.94
CA ILE A 71 -34.99 8.17 -16.00
C ILE A 71 -35.38 7.57 -17.37
N ALA A 72 -35.67 6.27 -17.43
CA ALA A 72 -36.11 5.61 -18.65
C ALA A 72 -37.42 6.21 -19.19
N VAL A 73 -38.37 6.52 -18.32
CA VAL A 73 -39.63 7.19 -18.69
C VAL A 73 -39.36 8.60 -19.21
N HIS A 74 -38.46 9.36 -18.58
CA HIS A 74 -38.08 10.69 -19.05
C HIS A 74 -37.50 10.64 -20.47
N ARG A 75 -36.48 9.79 -20.68
CA ARG A 75 -35.86 9.57 -22.01
C ARG A 75 -36.86 9.06 -23.03
N ALA A 76 -37.79 8.20 -22.61
CA ALA A 76 -38.87 7.73 -23.47
C ALA A 76 -39.75 8.88 -23.95
N ILE A 77 -40.10 9.84 -23.08
CA ILE A 77 -40.93 10.99 -23.46
C ILE A 77 -40.21 11.89 -24.46
N GLU A 78 -38.91 12.16 -24.25
CA GLU A 78 -38.09 13.01 -25.13
C GLU A 78 -37.97 12.43 -26.53
N ALA A 79 -37.70 11.12 -26.64
CA ALA A 79 -37.51 10.44 -27.92
C ALA A 79 -38.82 9.88 -28.53
N TYR A 80 -39.98 10.12 -27.90
CA TYR A 80 -41.23 9.50 -28.33
C TYR A 80 -41.76 10.08 -29.64
N ASP A 81 -41.97 9.20 -30.60
CA ASP A 81 -42.62 9.48 -31.88
C ASP A 81 -43.94 8.67 -32.00
N PRO A 82 -45.11 9.34 -31.94
CA PRO A 82 -46.41 8.67 -31.97
C PRO A 82 -46.75 8.05 -33.33
N GLU A 83 -46.07 8.43 -34.42
CA GLU A 83 -46.29 7.83 -35.74
C GLU A 83 -45.67 6.44 -35.86
N LYS A 84 -44.61 6.16 -35.07
CA LYS A 84 -43.85 4.91 -35.16
C LYS A 84 -44.37 3.81 -34.25
N ALA A 85 -44.79 4.14 -33.04
CA ALA A 85 -45.25 3.17 -32.06
C ALA A 85 -46.13 3.81 -30.99
N GLN A 86 -46.93 2.98 -30.30
CA GLN A 86 -47.60 3.40 -29.06
C GLN A 86 -46.57 3.62 -27.95
N PHE A 87 -46.78 4.63 -27.11
CA PHE A 87 -45.88 4.97 -26.02
C PHE A 87 -45.70 3.81 -25.05
N THR A 88 -46.76 3.03 -24.78
CA THR A 88 -46.67 1.85 -23.91
C THR A 88 -45.68 0.80 -24.41
N THR A 89 -45.46 0.70 -25.71
CA THR A 89 -44.47 -0.20 -26.31
C THR A 89 -43.08 0.41 -26.21
N PHE A 90 -42.96 1.69 -26.57
CA PHE A 90 -41.68 2.39 -26.59
C PHE A 90 -41.06 2.51 -25.19
N VAL A 91 -41.85 2.88 -24.18
CA VAL A 91 -41.39 3.00 -22.79
C VAL A 91 -40.93 1.66 -22.22
N ASN A 92 -41.51 0.54 -22.67
CA ASN A 92 -41.05 -0.79 -22.25
C ASN A 92 -39.66 -1.13 -22.81
N TRP A 93 -39.30 -0.62 -23.99
CA TRP A 93 -37.94 -0.79 -24.51
C TRP A 93 -36.95 0.00 -23.67
N GLN A 94 -37.29 1.25 -23.35
CA GLN A 94 -36.42 2.12 -22.52
C GLN A 94 -36.23 1.54 -21.12
N ILE A 95 -37.32 1.15 -20.43
CA ILE A 95 -37.24 0.56 -19.09
C ILE A 95 -36.37 -0.71 -19.09
N ARG A 96 -36.53 -1.59 -20.09
CA ARG A 96 -35.72 -2.81 -20.19
C ARG A 96 -34.24 -2.51 -20.41
N GLY A 97 -33.91 -1.53 -21.26
CA GLY A 97 -32.52 -1.15 -21.52
C GLY A 97 -31.84 -0.58 -20.28
N GLU A 98 -32.51 0.32 -19.57
CA GLU A 98 -31.97 0.98 -18.37
C GLU A 98 -31.84 0.00 -17.19
N LEU A 99 -32.82 -0.87 -16.95
CA LEU A 99 -32.71 -1.93 -15.94
C LEU A 99 -31.61 -2.95 -16.28
N GLN A 100 -31.42 -3.28 -17.56
CA GLN A 100 -30.32 -4.15 -17.97
C GLN A 100 -28.96 -3.48 -17.69
N SER A 101 -28.84 -2.18 -17.95
CA SER A 101 -27.64 -1.39 -17.66
C SER A 101 -27.34 -1.35 -16.16
N LEU A 102 -28.37 -1.14 -15.32
CA LEU A 102 -28.23 -1.18 -13.86
C LEU A 102 -27.77 -2.58 -13.40
N ARG A 103 -28.44 -3.63 -13.88
CA ARG A 103 -28.08 -5.02 -13.57
C ARG A 103 -26.62 -5.33 -13.90
N PHE A 104 -26.11 -4.90 -15.05
CA PHE A 104 -24.70 -5.14 -15.39
C PHE A 104 -23.71 -4.38 -14.52
N ARG A 105 -24.11 -3.26 -13.90
CA ARG A 105 -23.26 -2.50 -12.97
C ARG A 105 -23.24 -3.12 -11.57
N LEU A 106 -24.38 -3.62 -11.10
CA LEU A 106 -24.51 -4.22 -9.75
C LEU A 106 -24.09 -5.70 -9.73
N MET A 107 -24.49 -6.46 -10.74
CA MET A 107 -24.29 -7.91 -10.84
C MET A 107 -23.23 -8.19 -11.91
N THR A 108 -21.97 -7.89 -11.57
CA THR A 108 -20.82 -8.07 -12.46
C THR A 108 -20.54 -9.55 -12.75
N ASP A 109 -20.85 -10.42 -11.80
CA ASP A 109 -20.87 -11.88 -11.86
C ASP A 109 -21.80 -12.43 -12.97
N GLN A 110 -22.91 -11.74 -13.26
CA GLN A 110 -23.87 -12.18 -14.28
C GLN A 110 -23.46 -11.82 -15.71
N ARG A 111 -22.32 -11.15 -15.90
CA ARG A 111 -21.79 -10.83 -17.24
C ARG A 111 -21.29 -12.11 -17.94
N PRO A 112 -21.38 -12.20 -19.28
CA PRO A 112 -20.86 -13.35 -20.01
C PRO A 112 -19.37 -13.63 -19.75
N SER A 113 -18.57 -12.58 -19.50
CA SER A 113 -17.16 -12.72 -19.15
C SER A 113 -16.94 -13.35 -17.77
N ALA A 114 -17.75 -12.97 -16.78
CA ALA A 114 -17.66 -13.51 -15.42
C ALA A 114 -18.11 -14.98 -15.38
N ARG A 115 -19.14 -15.33 -16.15
CA ARG A 115 -19.56 -16.74 -16.32
C ARG A 115 -18.46 -17.65 -16.89
N LYS A 116 -17.55 -17.13 -17.72
CA LYS A 116 -16.42 -17.92 -18.26
C LYS A 116 -15.39 -18.31 -17.20
N VAL A 117 -15.28 -17.51 -16.15
CA VAL A 117 -14.33 -17.72 -15.04
C VAL A 117 -15.06 -18.13 -13.76
N GLU A 118 -16.35 -18.48 -13.85
CA GLU A 118 -17.20 -18.86 -12.72
C GLU A 118 -17.17 -17.85 -11.56
N ALA A 119 -16.91 -16.57 -11.88
CA ALA A 119 -16.81 -15.52 -10.89
C ALA A 119 -18.19 -15.24 -10.29
N THR A 120 -18.27 -15.30 -8.96
CA THR A 120 -19.50 -15.10 -8.19
C THR A 120 -19.31 -13.94 -7.22
N THR A 121 -20.31 -13.07 -7.09
CA THR A 121 -20.29 -12.02 -6.07
C THR A 121 -20.67 -12.65 -4.73
N VAL A 122 -19.74 -12.59 -3.78
CA VAL A 122 -19.93 -13.04 -2.39
C VAL A 122 -19.86 -11.84 -1.46
N SER A 123 -20.70 -11.83 -0.43
CA SER A 123 -20.54 -10.91 0.70
C SER A 123 -19.41 -11.42 1.59
N LEU A 124 -18.60 -10.54 2.16
CA LEU A 124 -17.60 -10.92 3.17
C LEU A 124 -18.25 -11.52 4.41
N ASP A 125 -19.45 -11.04 4.74
CA ASP A 125 -20.25 -11.54 5.86
C ASP A 125 -21.10 -12.76 5.47
N ALA A 126 -21.02 -13.24 4.22
CA ALA A 126 -21.72 -14.47 3.85
C ALA A 126 -21.02 -15.66 4.53
N ILE A 127 -21.78 -16.34 5.38
CA ILE A 127 -21.36 -17.62 5.95
C ILE A 127 -21.50 -18.67 4.84
N GLY A 128 -20.37 -19.24 4.42
CA GLY A 128 -20.34 -20.38 3.51
C GLY A 128 -20.42 -21.69 4.29
N ALA A 129 -20.87 -22.75 3.63
CA ALA A 129 -20.66 -24.11 4.14
C ALA A 129 -19.32 -24.61 3.61
N GLY A 130 -18.40 -24.98 4.49
CA GLY A 130 -17.17 -25.69 4.14
C GLY A 130 -17.45 -27.10 3.59
N GLU A 131 -16.42 -27.77 3.06
CA GLU A 131 -16.54 -29.16 2.54
C GLU A 131 -17.07 -30.15 3.59
N ASP A 132 -16.79 -29.90 4.87
CA ASP A 132 -17.25 -30.71 6.00
C ASP A 132 -18.63 -30.27 6.56
N GLY A 133 -19.26 -29.27 5.95
CA GLY A 133 -20.53 -28.70 6.41
C GLY A 133 -20.41 -27.73 7.59
N GLU A 134 -19.19 -27.42 8.03
CA GLU A 134 -18.95 -26.37 9.02
C GLU A 134 -19.17 -24.98 8.41
N GLU A 135 -19.79 -24.09 9.18
CA GLU A 135 -20.00 -22.69 8.80
C GLU A 135 -18.66 -21.95 8.84
N ILE A 136 -18.07 -21.70 7.67
CA ILE A 136 -16.81 -20.96 7.54
C ILE A 136 -17.14 -19.59 6.94
N SER A 137 -16.76 -18.53 7.65
CA SER A 137 -16.87 -17.16 7.14
C SER A 137 -15.95 -16.97 5.94
N ALA A 138 -16.40 -16.23 4.92
CA ALA A 138 -15.54 -15.86 3.79
C ALA A 138 -14.25 -15.13 4.22
N ILE A 139 -14.28 -14.44 5.37
CA ILE A 139 -13.09 -13.81 5.96
C ILE A 139 -12.05 -14.87 6.34
N SER A 140 -12.47 -15.94 7.02
CA SER A 140 -11.56 -17.02 7.45
C SER A 140 -11.00 -17.82 6.28
N LEU A 141 -11.73 -17.93 5.16
CA LEU A 141 -11.21 -18.55 3.94
C LEU A 141 -10.13 -17.70 3.24
N ILE A 142 -10.22 -16.38 3.36
CA ILE A 142 -9.29 -15.43 2.73
C ILE A 142 -8.08 -15.15 3.64
N GLU A 143 -8.24 -15.30 4.94
CA GLU A 143 -7.20 -15.06 5.92
C GLU A 143 -6.01 -15.99 5.70
N ASP A 144 -4.84 -15.39 5.48
CA ASP A 144 -3.56 -16.09 5.42
C ASP A 144 -3.01 -16.13 6.85
N GLU A 145 -3.18 -17.27 7.52
CA GLU A 145 -2.79 -17.46 8.93
C GLU A 145 -1.30 -17.16 9.17
N GLU A 146 -0.44 -17.37 8.17
CA GLU A 146 1.01 -17.14 8.25
C GLU A 146 1.41 -15.69 7.93
N ALA A 147 0.48 -14.83 7.53
CA ALA A 147 0.81 -13.47 7.09
C ALA A 147 1.41 -12.62 8.22
N LEU A 148 0.89 -12.75 9.45
CA LEU A 148 1.41 -12.03 10.61
C LEU A 148 2.83 -12.50 10.92
N ASP A 149 3.01 -13.81 11.11
CA ASP A 149 4.30 -14.40 11.48
C ASP A 149 5.39 -14.09 10.44
N ARG A 150 5.08 -14.20 9.14
CA ARG A 150 6.03 -13.85 8.08
C ARG A 150 6.36 -12.35 8.06
N THR A 151 5.38 -11.50 8.36
CA THR A 151 5.60 -10.04 8.44
C THR A 151 6.47 -9.69 9.63
N GLU A 152 6.21 -10.28 10.80
CA GLU A 152 7.00 -10.07 12.02
C GLU A 152 8.43 -10.61 11.86
N ALA A 153 8.58 -11.81 11.29
CA ALA A 153 9.89 -12.37 10.99
C ALA A 153 10.68 -11.50 10.00
N GLY A 154 10.03 -11.01 8.94
CA GLY A 154 10.62 -10.11 7.97
C GLY A 154 11.02 -8.76 8.58
N ALA A 155 10.17 -8.18 9.40
CA ALA A 155 10.45 -6.94 10.13
C ALA A 155 11.61 -7.12 11.11
N SER A 156 11.63 -8.22 11.86
CA SER A 156 12.70 -8.57 12.79
C SER A 156 14.04 -8.72 12.06
N ALA A 157 14.08 -9.46 10.95
CA ALA A 157 15.28 -9.63 10.13
C ALA A 157 15.78 -8.29 9.57
N TYR A 158 14.87 -7.44 9.08
CA TYR A 158 15.21 -6.11 8.59
C TYR A 158 15.81 -5.22 9.68
N LEU A 159 15.18 -5.17 10.86
CA LEU A 159 15.66 -4.37 12.00
C LEU A 159 17.01 -4.89 12.51
N ALA A 160 17.22 -6.20 12.57
CA ALA A 160 18.51 -6.78 12.93
C ALA A 160 19.61 -6.42 11.93
N ALA A 161 19.32 -6.49 10.62
CA ALA A 161 20.25 -6.07 9.58
C ALA A 161 20.57 -4.56 9.65
N ALA A 162 19.56 -3.71 9.88
CA ALA A 162 19.78 -2.27 10.02
C ALA A 162 20.59 -1.92 11.29
N ALA A 163 20.31 -2.60 12.41
CA ALA A 163 21.03 -2.41 13.67
C ALA A 163 22.50 -2.83 13.54
N THR A 164 22.78 -3.97 12.91
CA THR A 164 24.16 -4.44 12.69
C THR A 164 24.95 -3.47 11.82
N VAL A 165 24.39 -2.98 10.71
CA VAL A 165 25.06 -1.95 9.88
C VAL A 165 25.38 -0.69 10.70
N THR A 166 24.41 -0.20 11.48
CA THR A 166 24.58 1.00 12.31
C THR A 166 25.66 0.81 13.38
N LEU A 167 25.74 -0.37 14.00
CA LEU A 167 26.77 -0.70 15.00
C LEU A 167 28.16 -0.85 14.38
N ILE A 168 28.27 -1.43 13.17
CA ILE A 168 29.53 -1.51 12.43
C ILE A 168 30.01 -0.11 12.07
N ASP A 169 29.12 0.77 11.58
CA ASP A 169 29.45 2.17 11.28
C ASP A 169 29.96 2.90 12.52
N GLY A 170 29.25 2.76 13.65
CA GLY A 170 29.66 3.34 14.94
C GLY A 170 31.00 2.79 15.43
N TYR A 171 31.27 1.50 15.25
CA TYR A 171 32.56 0.89 15.57
C TYR A 171 33.72 1.44 14.73
N ILE A 172 33.52 1.56 13.41
CA ILE A 172 34.54 2.10 12.51
C ILE A 172 34.81 3.58 12.84
N GLU A 173 33.78 4.36 13.14
CA GLU A 173 33.94 5.75 13.58
C GLU A 173 34.67 5.84 14.92
N HIS A 174 34.39 4.94 15.87
CA HIS A 174 35.13 4.84 17.12
C HIS A 174 36.63 4.53 16.89
N LEU A 175 36.96 3.60 16.00
CA LEU A 175 38.36 3.34 15.65
C LEU A 175 39.01 4.55 14.97
N ARG A 176 38.29 5.23 14.07
CA ARG A 176 38.76 6.44 13.38
C ARG A 176 39.10 7.53 14.38
N THR A 177 38.19 7.85 15.30
CA THR A 177 38.39 8.88 16.34
C THR A 177 39.58 8.57 17.25
N VAL A 178 39.67 7.34 17.77
CA VAL A 178 40.80 6.90 18.62
C VAL A 178 42.14 6.99 17.88
N ALA A 179 42.18 6.61 16.60
CA ALA A 179 43.40 6.64 15.81
C ALA A 179 43.83 8.08 15.48
N LEU A 180 42.89 8.94 15.08
CA LEU A 180 43.15 10.36 14.84
C LEU A 180 43.68 11.04 16.12
N ASP A 181 43.10 10.74 17.28
CA ASP A 181 43.59 11.28 18.56
C ASP A 181 45.00 10.79 18.91
N ARG A 182 45.31 9.52 18.60
CA ARG A 182 46.68 8.99 18.76
C ARG A 182 47.66 9.71 17.84
N MET A 183 47.31 9.90 16.58
CA MET A 183 48.16 10.61 15.60
C MET A 183 48.40 12.06 16.04
N ARG A 184 47.34 12.77 16.46
CA ARG A 184 47.44 14.13 17.04
C ARG A 184 48.38 14.19 18.24
N ARG A 185 48.30 13.21 19.16
CA ARG A 185 49.20 13.11 20.33
C ARG A 185 50.65 12.85 19.90
N GLN A 186 50.88 11.96 18.95
CA GLN A 186 52.23 11.63 18.45
C GLN A 186 52.90 12.82 17.73
N VAL A 187 52.14 13.58 16.96
CA VAL A 187 52.61 14.83 16.33
C VAL A 187 53.01 15.84 17.40
N ARG A 188 52.19 16.00 18.46
CA ARG A 188 52.51 16.86 19.61
C ARG A 188 53.80 16.44 20.31
N THR A 189 54.01 15.15 20.58
CA THR A 189 55.23 14.66 21.26
C THR A 189 56.49 14.82 20.40
N LYS A 190 56.42 14.53 19.09
CA LYS A 190 57.54 14.74 18.15
C LYS A 190 57.95 16.22 18.08
N ARG A 191 56.98 17.14 18.18
CA ARG A 191 57.23 18.59 18.22
C ARG A 191 57.93 19.04 19.50
N VAL A 192 57.50 18.56 20.67
CA VAL A 192 58.16 18.87 21.96
C VAL A 192 59.61 18.39 21.96
N ALA A 193 59.87 17.19 21.43
CA ALA A 193 61.23 16.67 21.29
C ALA A 193 62.11 17.50 20.32
N ARG A 194 61.56 17.96 19.18
CA ARG A 194 62.28 18.85 18.25
C ARG A 194 62.51 20.26 18.82
N ALA A 195 61.57 20.79 19.59
CA ALA A 195 61.71 22.09 20.26
C ALA A 195 62.75 22.05 21.39
N ALA A 196 62.89 20.94 22.10
CA ALA A 196 63.93 20.76 23.13
C ALA A 196 65.36 20.70 22.54
N GLY A 197 65.51 20.31 21.27
CA GLY A 197 66.80 20.24 20.58
C GLY A 197 67.21 21.49 19.77
N SER A 198 66.36 22.52 19.69
CA SER A 198 66.61 23.72 18.89
C SER A 198 66.40 25.00 19.71
N SER A 199 67.45 25.79 19.91
CA SER A 199 67.41 27.06 20.66
C SER A 199 66.80 28.24 19.89
N ARG A 200 66.22 28.01 18.69
CA ARG A 200 65.55 29.07 17.93
C ARG A 200 64.03 28.99 18.13
N GLN A 201 63.53 29.84 19.02
CA GLN A 201 62.11 30.14 19.13
C GLN A 201 61.61 30.78 17.84
N SER A 202 61.06 29.94 16.95
CA SER A 202 60.19 30.39 15.87
C SER A 202 58.77 30.53 16.44
N VAL A 203 58.48 31.73 16.94
CA VAL A 203 57.11 32.22 17.15
C VAL A 203 56.58 32.53 15.75
N TRP A 204 55.34 32.14 15.45
CA TRP A 204 54.66 32.27 14.15
C TRP A 204 54.86 31.10 13.18
N ARG A 205 53.95 30.12 13.22
CA ARG A 205 53.02 29.79 12.12
C ARG A 205 52.15 28.57 12.46
N ALA A 206 50.84 28.76 12.23
CA ALA A 206 49.76 27.81 11.98
C ALA A 206 49.38 26.81 13.08
N ASP A 207 48.24 27.10 13.70
CA ASP A 207 47.42 26.20 14.53
C ASP A 207 46.80 25.02 13.75
N ASN A 208 47.04 24.93 12.45
CA ASN A 208 46.56 23.81 11.63
C ASN A 208 47.64 22.73 11.57
N SER A 209 47.61 21.86 12.57
CA SER A 209 48.34 20.59 12.58
C SER A 209 47.81 19.72 11.44
N CYS A 210 48.36 19.89 10.24
CA CYS A 210 48.09 19.04 9.10
C CYS A 210 48.56 17.62 9.45
N LEU A 211 47.62 16.68 9.59
CA LEU A 211 47.95 15.26 9.60
C LEU A 211 48.54 14.91 8.23
N ASP A 212 49.54 14.04 8.19
CA ASP A 212 50.13 13.61 6.92
C ASP A 212 49.05 12.89 6.09
N PRO A 213 48.73 13.35 4.87
CA PRO A 213 47.72 12.72 4.02
C PRO A 213 47.99 11.23 3.77
N VAL A 214 49.27 10.82 3.69
CA VAL A 214 49.63 9.41 3.45
C VAL A 214 49.29 8.53 4.65
N GLU A 215 49.56 9.01 5.88
CA GLU A 215 49.21 8.27 7.10
C GLU A 215 47.68 8.18 7.28
N LEU A 216 46.93 9.17 6.78
CA LEU A 216 45.47 9.18 6.79
C LEU A 216 44.88 8.18 5.78
N GLU A 217 45.41 8.12 4.56
CA GLU A 217 45.03 7.12 3.56
C GLU A 217 45.31 5.69 4.04
N GLU A 218 46.47 5.45 4.67
CA GLU A 218 46.77 4.16 5.29
C GLU A 218 45.79 3.78 6.41
N LEU A 219 45.35 4.77 7.20
CA LEU A 219 44.34 4.55 8.24
C LEU A 219 43.01 4.12 7.62
N GLU A 220 42.56 4.84 6.59
CA GLU A 220 41.30 4.55 5.90
C GLU A 220 41.30 3.17 5.25
N MET A 221 42.41 2.77 4.61
CA MET A 221 42.58 1.41 4.06
C MET A 221 42.51 0.33 5.15
N ARG A 222 43.08 0.57 6.34
CA ARG A 222 42.98 -0.37 7.46
C ARG A 222 41.56 -0.44 8.03
N LEU A 223 40.85 0.67 8.07
CA LEU A 223 39.47 0.73 8.55
C LEU A 223 38.51 0.05 7.56
N SER A 224 38.66 0.26 6.26
CA SER A 224 37.87 -0.43 5.24
C SER A 224 38.08 -1.94 5.28
N HIS A 225 39.33 -2.40 5.42
CA HIS A 225 39.64 -3.81 5.60
C HIS A 225 39.01 -4.40 6.86
N ASN A 226 39.08 -3.70 8.00
CA ASN A 226 38.44 -4.17 9.24
C ASN A 226 36.92 -4.22 9.11
N ARG A 227 36.31 -3.28 8.38
CA ARG A 227 34.86 -3.29 8.11
C ARG A 227 34.46 -4.54 7.35
N GLU A 228 35.15 -4.84 6.25
CA GLU A 228 34.88 -6.00 5.39
C GLU A 228 35.02 -7.33 6.16
N VAL A 229 36.05 -7.45 7.00
CA VAL A 229 36.25 -8.63 7.86
C VAL A 229 35.10 -8.80 8.87
N VAL A 230 34.63 -7.71 9.46
CA VAL A 230 33.54 -7.74 10.45
C VAL A 230 32.19 -8.04 9.79
N GLU A 231 31.89 -7.42 8.65
CA GLU A 231 30.67 -7.67 7.87
C GLU A 231 30.58 -9.14 7.43
N ARG A 232 31.64 -9.67 6.79
CA ARG A 232 31.64 -11.07 6.33
C ARG A 232 31.54 -12.09 7.46
N ARG A 233 32.07 -11.76 8.64
CA ARG A 233 32.05 -12.66 9.81
C ARG A 233 30.74 -12.60 10.59
N LEU A 234 30.11 -11.44 10.72
CA LEU A 234 28.86 -11.28 11.50
C LEU A 234 27.64 -11.86 10.79
N PHE A 235 27.61 -11.79 9.46
CA PHE A 235 26.51 -12.35 8.68
C PHE A 235 26.70 -13.83 8.30
N ASP A 236 27.73 -14.50 8.86
CA ASP A 236 28.12 -15.89 8.54
C ASP A 236 28.19 -16.19 7.02
N ILE A 237 28.41 -15.16 6.19
CA ILE A 237 28.49 -15.27 4.72
C ILE A 237 29.73 -16.08 4.31
N ALA A 238 30.76 -16.11 5.16
CA ALA A 238 32.02 -16.79 4.90
C ALA A 238 32.52 -17.57 6.12
N THR A 239 32.88 -18.83 5.90
CA THR A 239 33.63 -19.62 6.89
C THR A 239 35.04 -19.06 7.06
N LEU A 240 35.69 -19.35 8.20
CA LEU A 240 37.06 -18.89 8.46
C LEU A 240 38.06 -19.32 7.36
N ASP A 241 37.78 -20.44 6.69
CA ASP A 241 38.59 -20.99 5.61
C ASP A 241 38.47 -20.16 4.32
N THR A 242 37.26 -19.69 3.99
CA THR A 242 37.04 -18.78 2.86
C THR A 242 37.64 -17.40 3.08
N LEU A 243 37.66 -16.90 4.32
CA LEU A 243 38.27 -15.60 4.65
C LEU A 243 39.80 -15.60 4.61
N GLU A 244 40.43 -16.72 4.96
CA GLU A 244 41.89 -16.85 4.87
C GLU A 244 42.38 -16.88 3.42
N GLY A 245 41.62 -17.53 2.52
CA GLY A 245 41.89 -17.56 1.09
C GLY A 245 41.71 -16.20 0.39
N ASP A 246 40.61 -15.49 0.68
CA ASP A 246 40.26 -14.26 -0.03
C ASP A 246 41.00 -13.01 0.48
N MET A 247 41.30 -12.96 1.79
CA MET A 247 41.86 -11.75 2.42
C MET A 247 43.35 -11.89 2.78
N GLY A 248 43.93 -13.10 2.67
CA GLY A 248 45.34 -13.36 3.01
C GLY A 248 45.68 -13.17 4.49
N VAL A 249 44.67 -13.15 5.38
CA VAL A 249 44.81 -12.93 6.82
C VAL A 249 44.64 -14.26 7.56
N ASN A 250 45.58 -14.59 8.44
CA ASN A 250 45.51 -15.77 9.31
C ASN A 250 44.19 -15.82 10.10
N LYS A 251 43.54 -16.99 10.16
CA LYS A 251 42.27 -17.22 10.87
C LYS A 251 42.24 -16.66 12.30
N GLU A 252 43.35 -16.76 13.02
CA GLU A 252 43.44 -16.24 14.39
C GLU A 252 43.34 -14.71 14.43
N ARG A 253 43.91 -14.03 13.44
CA ARG A 253 43.82 -12.57 13.33
C ARG A 253 42.40 -12.12 13.01
N VAL A 254 41.69 -12.82 12.13
CA VAL A 254 40.25 -12.60 11.85
C VAL A 254 39.43 -12.76 13.12
N ARG A 255 39.67 -13.82 13.90
CA ARG A 255 38.98 -14.07 15.17
C ARG A 255 39.19 -12.95 16.19
N GLN A 256 40.42 -12.44 16.31
CA GLN A 256 40.75 -11.34 17.22
C GLN A 256 40.06 -10.04 16.82
N ILE A 257 40.03 -9.71 15.53
CA ILE A 257 39.34 -8.51 15.01
C ILE A 257 37.85 -8.61 15.31
N ALA A 258 37.20 -9.74 14.98
CA ALA A 258 35.79 -9.96 15.24
C ALA A 258 35.45 -9.90 16.74
N LYS A 259 36.26 -10.54 17.60
CA LYS A 259 36.05 -10.51 19.06
C LYS A 259 36.17 -9.09 19.62
N ARG A 260 37.14 -8.31 19.14
CA ARG A 260 37.31 -6.93 19.55
C ARG A 260 36.14 -6.06 19.09
N ALA A 261 35.74 -6.20 17.83
CA ALA A 261 34.60 -5.49 17.26
C ALA A 261 33.31 -5.79 18.04
N ALA A 262 33.02 -7.06 18.34
CA ALA A 262 31.85 -7.47 19.13
C ALA A 262 31.82 -6.81 20.51
N LYS A 263 32.97 -6.77 21.20
CA LYS A 263 33.07 -6.12 22.51
C LYS A 263 32.78 -4.61 22.41
N THR A 264 33.41 -3.91 21.48
CA THR A 264 33.22 -2.46 21.31
C THR A 264 31.82 -2.10 20.83
N MET A 265 31.23 -2.89 19.91
CA MET A 265 29.85 -2.70 19.47
C MET A 265 28.85 -2.92 20.61
N ALA A 266 29.10 -3.90 21.49
CA ALA A 266 28.27 -4.10 22.68
C ALA A 266 28.36 -2.93 23.67
N GLU A 267 29.54 -2.34 23.84
CA GLU A 267 29.73 -1.14 24.66
C GLU A 267 29.03 0.09 24.06
N LEU A 268 29.09 0.26 22.73
CA LEU A 268 28.38 1.32 22.00
C LEU A 268 26.86 1.15 22.07
N ALA A 269 26.37 -0.08 21.86
CA ALA A 269 24.94 -0.39 21.96
C ALA A 269 24.39 -0.13 23.38
N ALA A 270 25.18 -0.36 24.42
CA ALA A 270 24.78 -0.08 25.80
C ALA A 270 24.71 1.43 26.13
N GLN A 271 25.37 2.28 25.35
CA GLN A 271 25.42 3.73 25.57
C GLN A 271 24.42 4.50 24.70
N ASP A 272 24.01 3.95 23.55
CA ASP A 272 23.10 4.60 22.61
C ASP A 272 21.63 4.21 22.90
N PRO A 273 20.74 5.18 23.21
CA PRO A 273 19.33 4.91 23.52
C PRO A 273 18.57 4.22 22.39
N ARG A 274 19.05 4.28 21.14
CA ARG A 274 18.43 3.60 19.99
C ARG A 274 18.44 2.08 20.12
N PHE A 275 19.39 1.53 20.89
CA PHE A 275 19.54 0.09 21.08
C PHE A 275 19.07 -0.38 22.47
N ALA A 276 18.46 0.49 23.28
CA ALA A 276 17.98 0.13 24.62
C ALA A 276 17.04 -1.09 24.62
N ILE A 277 16.14 -1.17 23.64
CA ILE A 277 15.20 -2.29 23.46
C ILE A 277 15.94 -3.64 23.23
N MET A 278 17.11 -3.61 22.59
CA MET A 278 17.91 -4.82 22.36
C MET A 278 18.62 -5.30 23.63
N VAL A 279 18.88 -4.40 24.59
CA VAL A 279 19.48 -4.74 25.89
C VAL A 279 18.47 -5.48 26.75
N ASP A 280 17.19 -5.11 26.69
CA ASP A 280 16.13 -5.79 27.45
C ASP A 280 15.86 -7.23 26.95
N HIS A 281 16.19 -7.54 25.69
CA HIS A 281 16.04 -8.88 25.11
C HIS A 281 17.23 -9.82 25.36
N ARG A 282 18.31 -9.37 26.02
CA ARG A 282 19.50 -10.20 26.29
C ARG A 282 19.22 -11.40 27.21
N ASP A 283 18.19 -11.30 28.05
CA ASP A 283 17.83 -12.32 29.04
C ASP A 283 16.82 -13.36 28.49
N VAL A 284 16.36 -13.19 27.25
CA VAL A 284 15.49 -14.16 26.58
C VAL A 284 16.39 -15.13 25.79
N PRO A 285 16.40 -16.44 26.11
CA PRO A 285 17.20 -17.40 25.34
C PRO A 285 16.75 -17.38 23.88
N PRO A 286 17.68 -17.48 22.91
CA PRO A 286 17.30 -17.50 21.50
C PRO A 286 16.35 -18.67 21.25
N ALA A 287 15.18 -18.39 20.66
CA ALA A 287 14.27 -19.43 20.20
C ALA A 287 15.05 -20.36 19.26
N GLN A 288 15.10 -21.64 19.60
CA GLN A 288 15.77 -22.62 18.75
C GLN A 288 15.09 -22.61 17.37
N PRO A 289 15.85 -22.59 16.27
CA PRO A 289 15.26 -22.73 14.95
C PRO A 289 14.59 -24.10 14.87
N THR A 290 13.27 -24.11 14.74
CA THR A 290 12.51 -25.31 14.37
C THR A 290 12.88 -25.66 12.94
N LEU A 291 13.73 -26.68 12.79
CA LEU A 291 13.97 -27.34 11.51
C LEU A 291 12.69 -28.09 11.13
N HIS A 292 11.97 -27.57 10.13
CA HIS A 292 10.98 -28.31 9.35
C HIS A 292 11.54 -28.58 7.95
#